data_AF-W9V236-F1
#
_entry.id   AF-W9V236-F1
#
_cell.length_a   1.000
_cell.length_b   1.000
_cell.length_c   1.000
_cell.angle_alpha   90.00
_cell.angle_beta   90.00
_cell.angle_gamma   90.00
#
_symmetry.space_group_name_H-M   'P 1'
#
loop_
_entity.id
_entity.type
_entity.pdbx_description
1 polymer ?
#
loop_
_entity_poly.entity_id
_entity_poly.type
_entity_poly.pdbx_seq_one_letter_code
_entity_poly.pdbx_strand_id
1 'polypeptide(L)'
;MSQKTRLALRGMRCAACVGSVEDALKNVTGVQSVSVNLGDRSASVEGDAPVDALVAAIDEAGFKATPMNAEYGEAERQAEEAQHLQAIKRRTWVALLVGIPQMLFMMTGHLPMLDEARLLWALIGLVTLAMMIYSGGHFFVGAWTALKHRHATMDTLIALGTGSAWLYSTLMVIWPDIVPAEGRHVYYEAAAFIIGLVNLGQVLETRARGQASQAIRALMQLQPDTATLILSNGDEKPMRLASLQTSDLLRVKPGERIPVDGVLAEGDTQVDESMLTGEPLPLRKAKGDVLSAGTVNLSGSIKMRVRKVGEETTLARIIEQVRQAQAQKPAIGRLADDISRVFVPVVIVIALITAFIWWLVGPEPRVLMPLQPQWPSL
;
A
#
# COMPACT_ATOMS: atom_id res chain seq x y z
N MET A 1 -13.10 -23.67 -18.65
CA MET A 1 -11.79 -23.51 -17.97
C MET A 1 -11.85 -22.16 -17.31
N SER A 2 -11.72 -22.07 -15.98
CA SER A 2 -11.81 -20.79 -15.28
C SER A 2 -10.67 -19.88 -15.74
N GLN A 3 -10.99 -18.71 -16.29
CA GLN A 3 -9.99 -17.73 -16.72
C GLN A 3 -9.49 -16.96 -15.49
N LYS A 4 -8.17 -16.84 -15.36
CA LYS A 4 -7.56 -16.07 -14.28
C LYS A 4 -7.22 -14.68 -14.79
N THR A 5 -7.88 -13.67 -14.23
CA THR A 5 -7.65 -12.27 -14.56
C THR A 5 -6.91 -11.60 -13.40
N ARG A 6 -5.81 -10.91 -13.71
CA ARG A 6 -5.08 -10.09 -12.74
C ARG A 6 -5.34 -8.62 -12.98
N LEU A 7 -5.59 -7.89 -11.89
CA LEU A 7 -5.81 -6.45 -11.88
C LEU A 7 -4.80 -5.79 -10.95
N ALA A 8 -4.17 -4.72 -11.40
CA ALA A 8 -3.41 -3.80 -10.55
C ALA A 8 -4.39 -2.84 -9.89
N LEU A 9 -4.22 -2.62 -8.59
CA LEU A 9 -5.11 -1.82 -7.77
C LEU A 9 -4.40 -0.54 -7.32
N ARG A 10 -5.11 0.58 -7.37
CA ARG A 10 -4.67 1.90 -6.88
C ARG A 10 -5.66 2.42 -5.83
N GLY A 11 -5.13 3.15 -4.86
CA GLY A 11 -5.92 3.78 -3.79
C GLY A 11 -6.11 2.95 -2.51
N MET A 12 -5.75 1.65 -2.50
CA MET A 12 -5.80 0.83 -1.29
C MET A 12 -4.67 1.18 -0.32
N ARG A 13 -5.01 1.43 0.95
CA ARG A 13 -4.06 1.86 1.99
C ARG A 13 -4.09 1.02 3.26
N CYS A 14 -5.23 0.42 3.60
CA CYS A 14 -5.40 -0.36 4.82
C CYS A 14 -5.93 -1.76 4.52
N ALA A 15 -5.99 -2.59 5.57
CA ALA A 15 -6.51 -3.93 5.47
C ALA A 15 -8.03 -3.95 5.27
N ALA A 16 -8.75 -2.94 5.78
CA ALA A 16 -10.18 -2.77 5.50
C ALA A 16 -10.49 -2.52 4.01
N CYS A 17 -9.58 -1.88 3.25
CA CYS A 17 -9.73 -1.74 1.80
C CYS A 17 -9.74 -3.10 1.09
N VAL A 18 -8.96 -4.07 1.58
CA VAL A 18 -8.89 -5.42 1.01
C VAL A 18 -10.24 -6.11 1.08
N GLY A 19 -10.89 -6.08 2.24
CA GLY A 19 -12.23 -6.64 2.42
C GLY A 19 -13.25 -5.97 1.51
N SER A 20 -13.22 -4.62 1.43
CA SER A 20 -14.14 -3.86 0.58
C SER A 20 -14.00 -4.23 -0.91
N VAL A 21 -12.76 -4.41 -1.39
CA VAL A 21 -12.50 -4.84 -2.78
C VAL A 21 -12.85 -6.31 -3.00
N GLU A 22 -12.56 -7.20 -2.04
CA GLU A 22 -12.96 -8.62 -2.11
C GLU A 22 -14.48 -8.76 -2.20
N ASP A 23 -15.23 -8.02 -1.37
CA ASP A 23 -16.69 -8.08 -1.34
C ASP A 23 -17.31 -7.47 -2.60
N ALA A 24 -16.75 -6.36 -3.11
CA ALA A 24 -17.17 -5.77 -4.37
C ALA A 24 -16.99 -6.75 -5.54
N LEU A 25 -15.82 -7.42 -5.62
CA LEU A 25 -15.52 -8.38 -6.69
C LEU A 25 -16.34 -9.67 -6.59
N LYS A 26 -16.60 -10.18 -5.38
CA LYS A 26 -17.45 -11.38 -5.18
C LYS A 26 -18.89 -11.16 -5.65
N ASN A 27 -19.37 -9.92 -5.60
CA ASN A 27 -20.73 -9.57 -6.04
C ASN A 27 -20.86 -9.48 -7.57
N VAL A 28 -19.75 -9.51 -8.32
CA VAL A 28 -19.80 -9.50 -9.80
C VAL A 28 -20.19 -10.88 -10.32
N THR A 29 -21.19 -10.92 -11.19
CA THR A 29 -21.66 -12.18 -11.80
C THR A 29 -20.55 -12.81 -12.65
N GLY A 30 -20.32 -14.12 -12.48
CA GLY A 30 -19.28 -14.86 -13.19
C GLY A 30 -17.96 -14.99 -12.44
N VAL A 31 -17.83 -14.37 -11.26
CA VAL A 31 -16.68 -14.55 -10.36
C VAL A 31 -16.85 -15.82 -9.51
N GLN A 32 -15.84 -16.69 -9.51
CA GLN A 32 -15.82 -17.93 -8.72
C GLN A 32 -14.94 -17.78 -7.48
N SER A 33 -13.76 -17.17 -7.63
CA SER A 33 -12.83 -16.92 -6.53
C SER A 33 -12.15 -15.55 -6.69
N VAL A 34 -11.88 -14.90 -5.56
CA VAL A 34 -11.18 -13.61 -5.49
C VAL A 34 -10.10 -13.70 -4.43
N SER A 35 -8.90 -13.24 -4.78
CA SER A 35 -7.81 -13.04 -3.85
C SER A 35 -7.21 -11.65 -4.07
N VAL A 36 -7.22 -10.83 -3.02
CA VAL A 36 -6.65 -9.48 -3.07
C VAL A 36 -5.37 -9.46 -2.24
N ASN A 37 -4.26 -9.10 -2.89
CA ASN A 37 -2.97 -8.93 -2.25
C ASN A 37 -2.66 -7.44 -2.08
N LEU A 38 -2.67 -6.98 -0.82
CA LEU A 38 -2.33 -5.61 -0.46
C LEU A 38 -0.84 -5.30 -0.67
N GLY A 39 0.05 -6.28 -0.45
CA GLY A 39 1.50 -6.13 -0.61
C GLY A 39 1.88 -5.83 -2.05
N ASP A 40 1.28 -6.56 -2.99
CA ASP A 40 1.51 -6.40 -4.43
C ASP A 40 0.50 -5.45 -5.11
N ARG A 41 -0.41 -4.86 -4.32
CA ARG A 41 -1.54 -4.05 -4.79
C ARG A 41 -2.20 -4.64 -6.03
N SER A 42 -2.61 -5.90 -5.92
CA SER A 42 -3.22 -6.64 -7.02
C SER A 42 -4.41 -7.46 -6.57
N ALA A 43 -5.39 -7.62 -7.45
CA ALA A 43 -6.45 -8.60 -7.33
C ALA A 43 -6.22 -9.71 -8.35
N SER A 44 -6.40 -10.95 -7.92
CA SER A 44 -6.54 -12.11 -8.79
C SER A 44 -7.98 -12.58 -8.70
N VAL A 45 -8.63 -12.63 -9.85
CA VAL A 45 -10.02 -13.08 -10.00
C VAL A 45 -10.00 -14.33 -10.86
N GLU A 46 -10.67 -15.39 -10.41
CA GLU A 46 -10.91 -16.58 -11.22
C GLU A 46 -12.40 -16.63 -11.57
N GLY A 47 -12.71 -16.74 -12.85
CA GLY A 47 -14.06 -16.81 -13.35
C GLY A 47 -14.18 -16.37 -14.81
N ASP A 48 -15.42 -16.20 -15.25
CA ASP A 48 -15.76 -15.79 -16.62
C ASP A 48 -16.28 -14.33 -16.68
N ALA A 49 -16.10 -13.58 -15.59
CA ALA A 49 -16.52 -12.19 -15.52
C ALA A 49 -15.69 -11.30 -16.45
N PRO A 50 -16.32 -10.40 -17.23
CA PRO A 50 -15.60 -9.50 -18.12
C PRO A 50 -14.78 -8.49 -17.32
N VAL A 51 -13.56 -8.21 -17.80
CA VAL A 51 -12.58 -7.31 -17.14
C VAL A 51 -13.19 -5.93 -16.81
N ASP A 52 -13.98 -5.38 -17.73
CA ASP A 52 -14.60 -4.07 -17.56
C ASP A 52 -15.60 -4.04 -16.40
N ALA A 53 -16.34 -5.13 -16.17
CA ALA A 53 -17.25 -5.24 -15.03
C ALA A 53 -16.50 -5.34 -13.70
N LEU A 54 -15.36 -6.03 -13.69
CA LEU A 54 -14.49 -6.09 -12.50
C LEU A 54 -13.90 -4.71 -12.18
N VAL A 55 -13.44 -3.97 -13.19
CA VAL A 55 -12.92 -2.61 -13.01
C VAL A 55 -14.01 -1.67 -12.51
N ALA A 56 -15.22 -1.73 -13.10
CA ALA A 56 -16.35 -0.91 -12.67
C ALA A 56 -16.76 -1.17 -11.21
N ALA A 57 -16.80 -2.43 -10.78
CA ALA A 57 -17.12 -2.79 -9.39
C ALA A 57 -16.09 -2.24 -8.39
N ILE A 58 -14.80 -2.26 -8.76
CA ILE A 58 -13.72 -1.69 -7.95
C ILE A 58 -13.82 -0.16 -7.89
N ASP A 59 -14.16 0.48 -9.02
CA ASP A 59 -14.39 1.92 -9.11
C ASP A 59 -15.58 2.36 -8.23
N GLU A 60 -16.67 1.59 -8.24
CA GLU A 60 -17.85 1.85 -7.39
C GLU A 60 -17.54 1.68 -5.89
N ALA A 61 -16.66 0.73 -5.55
CA ALA A 61 -16.10 0.58 -4.21
C ALA A 61 -15.13 1.71 -3.80
N GLY A 62 -14.84 2.66 -4.69
CA GLY A 62 -14.02 3.85 -4.43
C GLY A 62 -12.51 3.66 -4.67
N PHE A 63 -12.11 2.60 -5.37
CA PHE A 63 -10.73 2.31 -5.72
C PHE A 63 -10.51 2.47 -7.23
N LYS A 64 -9.31 2.22 -7.73
CA LYS A 64 -9.01 2.24 -9.17
C LYS A 64 -8.35 0.92 -9.56
N ALA A 65 -8.72 0.36 -10.70
CA ALA A 65 -8.13 -0.89 -11.20
C ALA A 65 -7.71 -0.78 -12.66
N THR A 66 -6.60 -1.43 -13.01
CA THR A 66 -6.17 -1.62 -14.40
C THR A 66 -5.81 -3.09 -14.64
N PRO A 67 -6.13 -3.67 -15.80
CA PRO A 67 -5.71 -5.03 -16.12
C PRO A 67 -4.20 -5.15 -16.14
N MET A 68 -3.68 -6.15 -15.42
CA MET A 68 -2.27 -6.52 -15.48
C MET A 68 -2.07 -7.43 -16.68
N ASN A 69 -1.69 -6.85 -17.81
CA ASN A 69 -1.05 -7.60 -18.87
C ASN A 69 0.41 -7.86 -18.47
N ALA A 70 0.94 -9.04 -18.76
CA ALA A 70 2.30 -9.47 -18.40
C ALA A 70 3.42 -8.51 -18.88
N GLU A 71 3.10 -7.55 -19.76
CA GLU A 71 4.02 -6.57 -20.35
C GLU A 71 4.00 -5.17 -19.69
N TYR A 72 3.13 -4.90 -18.70
CA TYR A 72 3.19 -3.62 -17.99
C TYR A 72 4.46 -3.59 -17.13
N GLY A 73 5.47 -2.86 -17.61
CA GLY A 73 6.86 -2.96 -17.19
C GLY A 73 7.04 -2.88 -15.69
N GLU A 74 7.62 -3.93 -15.10
CA GLU A 74 7.99 -3.96 -13.69
C GLU A 74 8.84 -2.74 -13.30
N ALA A 75 9.65 -2.23 -14.24
CA ALA A 75 10.43 -1.01 -14.09
C ALA A 75 9.56 0.26 -13.87
N GLU A 76 8.46 0.42 -14.62
CA GLU A 76 7.52 1.54 -14.43
C GLU A 76 6.84 1.45 -13.06
N ARG A 77 6.46 0.23 -12.67
CA ARG A 77 5.83 -0.03 -11.37
C ARG A 77 6.78 0.26 -10.20
N GLN A 78 8.05 -0.13 -10.33
CA GLN A 78 9.09 0.19 -9.35
C GLN A 78 9.32 1.69 -9.24
N ALA A 79 9.32 2.41 -10.37
CA ALA A 79 9.42 3.87 -10.35
C ALA A 79 8.21 4.51 -9.66
N GLU A 80 6.99 4.04 -9.92
CA GLU A 80 5.76 4.52 -9.28
C GLU A 80 5.77 4.24 -7.76
N GLU A 81 6.17 3.04 -7.33
CA GLU A 81 6.31 2.67 -5.91
C GLU A 81 7.35 3.53 -5.19
N ALA A 82 8.52 3.76 -5.82
CA ALA A 82 9.56 4.61 -5.27
C ALA A 82 9.09 6.06 -5.14
N GLN A 83 8.42 6.60 -6.15
CA GLN A 83 7.84 7.95 -6.11
C GLN A 83 6.79 8.07 -5.01
N HIS A 84 5.91 7.08 -4.85
CA HIS A 84 4.90 7.05 -3.80
C HIS A 84 5.54 7.04 -2.40
N LEU A 85 6.58 6.22 -2.18
CA LEU A 85 7.31 6.20 -0.92
C LEU A 85 8.00 7.54 -0.63
N GLN A 86 8.59 8.18 -1.64
CA GLN A 86 9.17 9.51 -1.51
C GLN A 86 8.12 10.57 -1.14
N ALA A 87 6.93 10.48 -1.74
CA ALA A 87 5.83 11.39 -1.44
C ALA A 87 5.36 11.26 0.03
N ILE A 88 5.21 10.03 0.55
CA ILE A 88 4.86 9.81 1.96
C ILE A 88 5.96 10.34 2.87
N LYS A 89 7.23 10.01 2.59
CA LYS A 89 8.38 10.54 3.36
C LYS A 89 8.38 12.06 3.43
N ARG A 90 8.13 12.74 2.31
CA ARG A 90 8.05 14.21 2.27
C ARG A 90 6.92 14.72 3.15
N ARG A 91 5.74 14.10 3.10
CA ARG A 91 4.59 14.46 3.96
C ARG A 91 4.90 14.24 5.45
N THR A 92 5.57 13.14 5.80
CA THR A 92 6.05 12.86 7.16
C THR A 92 6.97 13.98 7.64
N TRP A 93 7.98 14.33 6.85
CA TRP A 93 8.93 15.38 7.23
C TRP A 93 8.29 16.75 7.35
N VAL A 94 7.36 17.11 6.47
CA VAL A 94 6.61 18.37 6.58
C VAL A 94 5.82 18.42 7.89
N ALA A 95 5.13 17.34 8.27
CA ALA A 95 4.36 17.29 9.51
C ALA A 95 5.26 17.35 10.76
N LEU A 96 6.38 16.62 10.76
CA LEU A 96 7.34 16.64 11.88
C LEU A 96 8.10 17.96 12.00
N LEU A 97 8.43 18.60 10.88
CA LEU A 97 9.10 19.91 10.88
C LEU A 97 8.18 21.02 11.41
N VAL A 98 6.86 20.87 11.27
CA VAL A 98 5.88 21.76 11.90
C VAL A 98 5.69 21.39 13.38
N GLY A 99 5.43 20.11 13.67
CA GLY A 99 5.08 19.65 15.03
C GLY A 99 6.22 19.67 16.04
N ILE A 100 7.43 19.24 15.68
CA ILE A 100 8.57 19.16 16.63
C ILE A 100 8.96 20.55 17.16
N PRO A 101 9.18 21.58 16.31
CA PRO A 101 9.48 22.91 16.83
C PRO A 101 8.35 23.46 17.69
N GLN A 102 7.08 23.34 17.28
CA GLN A 102 5.96 23.78 18.11
C GLN A 102 5.96 23.11 19.49
N MET A 103 6.18 21.79 19.54
CA MET A 103 6.26 21.04 20.80
C MET A 103 7.43 21.52 21.67
N LEU A 104 8.62 21.70 21.07
CA LEU A 104 9.79 22.17 21.80
C LEU A 104 9.60 23.58 22.34
N PHE A 105 9.09 24.51 21.53
CA PHE A 105 8.87 25.89 21.97
C PHE A 105 7.76 26.03 23.02
N MET A 106 6.73 25.18 22.99
CA MET A 106 5.75 25.10 24.09
C MET A 106 6.38 24.55 25.36
N MET A 107 7.17 23.46 25.25
CA MET A 107 7.83 22.83 26.40
C MET A 107 8.84 23.77 27.08
N THR A 108 9.58 24.56 26.32
CA THR A 108 10.56 25.51 26.85
C THR A 108 9.95 26.83 27.31
N GLY A 109 8.63 27.01 27.19
CA GLY A 109 7.94 28.25 27.56
C GLY A 109 8.35 29.48 26.75
N HIS A 110 8.96 29.28 25.57
CA HIS A 110 9.40 30.38 24.70
C HIS A 110 8.27 30.95 23.84
N LEU A 111 7.13 30.24 23.74
CA LEU A 111 5.94 30.79 23.10
C LEU A 111 5.18 31.71 24.07
N PRO A 112 4.83 32.92 23.65
CA PRO A 112 4.03 33.85 24.45
C PRO A 112 2.66 33.28 24.77
N MET A 113 2.07 33.73 25.88
CA MET A 113 0.72 33.36 26.27
C MET A 113 -0.28 33.75 25.18
N LEU A 114 -1.40 33.02 25.10
CA LEU A 114 -2.39 33.22 24.04
C LEU A 114 -2.93 34.65 23.98
N ASP A 115 -3.09 35.28 25.14
CA ASP A 115 -3.57 36.66 25.29
C ASP A 115 -2.57 37.70 24.75
N GLU A 116 -1.27 37.41 24.77
CA GLU A 116 -0.21 38.34 24.37
C GLU A 116 0.07 38.32 22.86
N ALA A 117 -0.13 37.16 22.21
CA ALA A 117 0.30 36.95 20.82
C ALA A 117 -0.74 36.22 19.97
N ARG A 118 -1.99 36.70 20.05
CA ARG A 118 -3.13 36.11 19.33
C ARG A 118 -2.91 35.96 17.82
N LEU A 119 -2.25 36.94 17.18
CA LEU A 119 -1.91 36.88 15.75
C LEU A 119 -0.90 35.77 15.43
N LEU A 120 0.09 35.56 16.30
CA LEU A 120 1.06 34.48 16.15
C LEU A 120 0.36 33.11 16.22
N TRP A 121 -0.52 32.92 17.21
CA TRP A 121 -1.28 31.69 17.36
C TRP A 121 -2.27 31.44 16.20
N ALA A 122 -2.86 32.49 15.63
CA ALA A 122 -3.68 32.38 14.42
C ALA A 122 -2.85 31.93 13.20
N LEU A 123 -1.65 32.50 13.02
CA LEU A 123 -0.71 32.08 11.97
C LEU A 123 -0.27 30.63 12.15
N ILE A 124 0.07 30.23 13.38
CA ILE A 124 0.41 28.86 13.73
C ILE A 124 -0.77 27.92 13.41
N GLY A 125 -2.00 28.31 13.73
CA GLY A 125 -3.21 27.57 13.40
C GLY A 125 -3.41 27.39 11.90
N LEU A 126 -3.15 28.43 11.10
CA LEU A 126 -3.23 28.39 9.63
C LEU A 126 -2.14 27.52 9.02
N VAL A 127 -0.90 27.61 9.50
CA VAL A 127 0.21 26.73 9.09
C VAL A 127 -0.10 25.28 9.43
N THR A 128 -0.65 25.04 10.64
CA THR A 128 -1.07 23.70 11.08
C THR A 128 -2.20 23.18 10.18
N LEU A 129 -3.18 24.00 9.82
CA LEU A 129 -4.25 23.62 8.89
C LEU A 129 -3.70 23.26 7.50
N ALA A 130 -2.81 24.08 6.94
CA ALA A 130 -2.18 23.82 5.64
C ALA A 130 -1.39 22.50 5.65
N MET A 131 -0.65 22.25 6.74
CA MET A 131 0.05 20.98 6.95
C MET A 131 -0.94 19.81 7.10
N MET A 132 -2.03 19.97 7.85
CA MET A 132 -3.06 18.93 7.99
C MET A 132 -3.69 18.58 6.64
N ILE A 133 -3.97 19.56 5.78
CA ILE A 133 -4.49 19.32 4.43
C ILE A 133 -3.45 18.57 3.58
N TYR A 134 -2.19 19.01 3.61
CA TYR A 134 -1.13 18.43 2.78
C TYR A 134 -0.69 17.02 3.22
N SER A 135 -0.35 16.87 4.50
CA SER A 135 0.20 15.65 5.08
C SER A 135 -0.86 14.71 5.63
N GLY A 136 -1.98 15.24 6.13
CA GLY A 136 -3.05 14.48 6.77
C GLY A 136 -4.36 14.38 5.99
N GLY A 137 -4.52 15.11 4.87
CA GLY A 137 -5.82 15.22 4.18
C GLY A 137 -6.43 13.88 3.77
N HIS A 138 -5.58 12.89 3.49
CA HIS A 138 -6.01 11.54 3.16
C HIS A 138 -6.70 10.81 4.34
N PHE A 139 -6.33 11.10 5.60
CA PHE A 139 -7.03 10.54 6.77
C PHE A 139 -8.45 11.08 6.86
N PHE A 140 -8.66 12.37 6.57
CA PHE A 140 -10.00 12.98 6.58
C PHE A 140 -10.89 12.42 5.47
N VAL A 141 -10.33 12.23 4.26
CA VAL A 141 -11.05 11.56 3.16
C VAL A 141 -11.39 10.11 3.54
N GLY A 142 -10.43 9.36 4.11
CA GLY A 142 -10.64 7.99 4.56
C GLY A 142 -11.71 7.89 5.66
N ALA A 143 -11.67 8.78 6.65
CA ALA A 143 -12.67 8.87 7.71
C ALA A 143 -14.07 9.19 7.18
N TRP A 144 -14.18 10.11 6.21
CA TRP A 144 -15.45 10.44 5.58
C TRP A 144 -16.05 9.26 4.81
N THR A 145 -15.22 8.55 4.05
CA THR A 145 -15.63 7.33 3.35
C THR A 145 -16.05 6.23 4.34
N ALA A 146 -15.28 6.02 5.41
CA ALA A 146 -15.60 5.03 6.44
C ALA A 146 -16.94 5.34 7.13
N LEU A 147 -17.19 6.61 7.44
CA LEU A 147 -18.46 7.08 8.01
C LEU A 147 -19.64 6.81 7.06
N LYS A 148 -19.49 7.10 5.75
CA LYS A 148 -20.52 6.83 4.74
C LYS A 148 -20.89 5.34 4.69
N HIS A 149 -19.91 4.46 4.91
CA HIS A 149 -20.11 3.02 4.94
C HIS A 149 -20.38 2.44 6.34
N ARG A 150 -20.63 3.29 7.35
CA ARG A 150 -20.96 2.89 8.75
C ARG A 150 -19.92 1.98 9.40
N HIS A 151 -18.64 2.17 9.08
CA HIS A 151 -17.54 1.48 9.73
C HIS A 151 -16.55 2.50 10.32
N ALA A 152 -15.86 2.11 11.40
CA ALA A 152 -14.77 2.91 11.97
C ALA A 152 -13.43 2.26 11.62
N THR A 153 -12.47 3.10 11.24
CA THR A 153 -11.12 2.71 10.80
C THR A 153 -10.06 3.51 11.56
N MET A 154 -8.79 3.14 11.41
CA MET A 154 -7.67 3.92 11.94
C MET A 154 -7.72 5.39 11.48
N ASP A 155 -8.09 5.64 10.21
CA ASP A 155 -8.26 6.99 9.65
C ASP A 155 -9.32 7.80 10.41
N THR A 156 -10.39 7.15 10.87
CA THR A 156 -11.48 7.79 11.63
C THR A 156 -10.96 8.30 12.98
N LEU A 157 -10.16 7.48 13.68
CA LEU A 157 -9.56 7.86 14.97
C LEU A 157 -8.63 9.08 14.81
N ILE A 158 -7.77 9.05 13.79
CA ILE A 158 -6.79 10.11 13.54
C ILE A 158 -7.50 11.41 13.14
N ALA A 159 -8.47 11.33 12.23
CA ALA A 159 -9.21 12.50 11.77
C ALA A 159 -10.01 13.15 12.91
N LEU A 160 -10.68 12.36 13.76
CA LEU A 160 -11.39 12.88 14.91
C LEU A 160 -10.45 13.51 15.94
N GLY A 161 -9.36 12.84 16.31
CA GLY A 161 -8.42 13.36 17.31
C GLY A 161 -7.72 14.65 16.84
N THR A 162 -7.11 14.62 15.66
CA THR A 162 -6.35 15.76 15.12
C THR A 162 -7.27 16.91 14.70
N GLY A 163 -8.45 16.59 14.16
CA GLY A 163 -9.48 17.58 13.82
C GLY A 163 -10.05 18.27 15.06
N SER A 164 -10.34 17.52 16.13
CA SER A 164 -10.83 18.10 17.39
C SER A 164 -9.77 18.97 18.05
N ALA A 165 -8.50 18.54 18.07
CA ALA A 165 -7.39 19.32 18.62
C ALA A 165 -7.20 20.66 17.88
N TRP A 166 -7.22 20.64 16.55
CA TRP A 166 -7.13 21.86 15.75
C TRP A 166 -8.34 22.77 15.95
N LEU A 167 -9.56 22.21 15.89
CA LEU A 167 -10.80 22.97 16.06
C LEU A 167 -10.88 23.65 17.43
N TYR A 168 -10.57 22.91 18.49
CA TYR A 168 -10.50 23.45 19.86
C TYR A 168 -9.50 24.61 19.94
N SER A 169 -8.29 24.41 19.43
CA SER A 169 -7.22 25.41 19.44
C SER A 169 -7.60 26.67 18.66
N THR A 170 -8.24 26.51 17.50
CA THR A 170 -8.74 27.63 16.70
C THR A 170 -9.88 28.35 17.39
N LEU A 171 -10.78 27.63 18.05
CA LEU A 171 -11.84 28.25 18.86
C LEU A 171 -11.24 29.11 19.98
N MET A 172 -10.21 28.63 20.68
CA MET A 172 -9.53 29.39 21.74
C MET A 172 -8.85 30.66 21.20
N VAL A 173 -8.29 30.60 19.98
CA VAL A 173 -7.69 31.78 19.34
C VAL A 173 -8.75 32.77 18.85
N ILE A 174 -9.93 32.33 18.40
CA ILE A 174 -11.00 33.23 17.89
C ILE A 174 -11.89 33.76 19.02
N TRP A 175 -12.07 33.01 20.10
CA TRP A 175 -12.89 33.41 21.25
C TRP A 175 -12.29 32.90 22.56
N PRO A 176 -11.24 33.56 23.08
CA PRO A 176 -10.60 33.15 24.32
C PRO A 176 -11.51 33.28 25.54
N ASP A 177 -12.46 34.22 25.53
CA ASP A 177 -13.35 34.52 26.66
C ASP A 177 -14.43 33.46 26.91
N ILE A 178 -14.56 32.49 25.99
CA ILE A 178 -15.49 31.35 26.11
C ILE A 178 -15.04 30.40 27.23
N VAL A 179 -13.73 30.36 27.54
CA VAL A 179 -13.13 29.42 28.49
C VAL A 179 -12.39 30.19 29.59
N PRO A 180 -12.48 29.76 30.87
CA PRO A 180 -11.68 30.31 31.95
C PRO A 180 -10.18 30.30 31.63
N ALA A 181 -9.42 31.23 32.22
CA ALA A 181 -7.98 31.40 31.94
C ALA A 181 -7.18 30.09 32.08
N GLU A 182 -7.57 29.25 33.02
CA GLU A 182 -6.96 27.94 33.29
C GLU A 182 -7.15 26.90 32.17
N GLY A 183 -8.14 27.10 31.29
CA GLY A 183 -8.45 26.19 30.19
C GLY A 183 -7.97 26.65 28.81
N ARG A 184 -7.35 27.83 28.70
CA ARG A 184 -6.92 28.43 27.42
C ARG A 184 -5.61 27.85 26.89
N HIS A 185 -5.56 26.53 26.77
CA HIS A 185 -4.46 25.82 26.14
C HIS A 185 -4.75 25.56 24.66
N VAL A 186 -3.70 25.46 23.86
CA VAL A 186 -3.78 25.14 22.42
C VAL A 186 -3.00 23.87 22.16
N TYR A 187 -3.51 23.08 21.22
CA TYR A 187 -3.08 21.71 20.91
C TYR A 187 -2.73 21.55 19.41
N TYR A 188 -2.27 22.62 18.76
CA TYR A 188 -1.86 22.58 17.34
C TYR A 188 -0.68 21.63 17.10
N GLU A 189 0.26 21.59 18.04
CA GLU A 189 1.40 20.70 18.07
C GLU A 189 0.97 19.24 18.17
N ALA A 190 -0.04 18.92 18.98
CA ALA A 190 -0.54 17.56 19.12
C ALA A 190 -1.09 17.03 17.79
N ALA A 191 -1.88 17.86 17.08
CA ALA A 191 -2.39 17.50 15.75
C ALA A 191 -1.25 17.24 14.74
N ALA A 192 -0.26 18.14 14.69
CA ALA A 192 0.89 18.01 13.80
C ALA A 192 1.77 16.79 14.11
N PHE A 193 2.05 16.57 15.39
CA PHE A 193 2.91 15.50 15.85
C PHE A 193 2.27 14.12 15.64
N ILE A 194 0.97 13.97 15.93
CA ILE A 194 0.23 12.73 15.67
C ILE A 194 0.27 12.38 14.17
N ILE A 195 -0.05 13.34 13.28
CA ILE A 195 -0.01 13.11 11.83
C ILE A 195 1.40 12.74 11.38
N GLY A 196 2.43 13.41 11.93
CA GLY A 196 3.83 13.11 11.65
C GLY A 196 4.22 11.68 12.03
N LEU A 197 3.91 11.26 13.27
CA LEU A 197 4.25 9.91 13.76
C LEU A 197 3.49 8.81 13.04
N VAL A 198 2.20 9.00 12.74
CA VAL A 198 1.43 8.01 11.99
C VAL A 198 1.98 7.86 10.57
N ASN A 199 2.25 8.97 9.87
CA ASN A 199 2.86 8.93 8.55
C ASN A 199 4.25 8.28 8.59
N LEU A 200 5.04 8.52 9.64
CA LEU A 200 6.31 7.83 9.85
C LEU A 200 6.13 6.32 10.01
N GLY A 201 5.14 5.89 10.80
CA GLY A 201 4.74 4.50 10.92
C GLY A 201 4.42 3.87 9.57
N GLN A 202 3.64 4.55 8.73
CA GLN A 202 3.32 4.10 7.37
C GLN A 202 4.57 4.00 6.46
N VAL A 203 5.55 4.90 6.60
CA VAL A 203 6.84 4.79 5.89
C VAL A 203 7.60 3.55 6.32
N LEU A 204 7.68 3.29 7.62
CA LEU A 204 8.36 2.10 8.16
C LEU A 204 7.67 0.81 7.71
N GLU A 205 6.34 0.78 7.77
CA GLU A 205 5.52 -0.35 7.32
C GLU A 205 5.69 -0.61 5.82
N THR A 206 5.63 0.43 4.99
CA THR A 206 5.81 0.31 3.53
C THR A 206 7.22 -0.18 3.20
N ARG A 207 8.24 0.32 3.91
CA ARG A 207 9.64 -0.10 3.72
C ARG A 207 9.84 -1.57 4.09
N ALA A 208 9.30 -2.01 5.23
CA ALA A 208 9.38 -3.39 5.69
C ALA A 208 8.71 -4.35 4.68
N ARG A 209 7.52 -3.98 4.16
CA ARG A 209 6.83 -4.74 3.11
C ARG A 209 7.63 -4.79 1.81
N GLY A 210 8.15 -3.65 1.36
CA GLY A 210 8.92 -3.56 0.11
C GLY A 210 10.16 -4.46 0.10
N GLN A 211 10.83 -4.62 1.25
CA GLN A 211 11.98 -5.53 1.39
C GLN A 211 11.58 -7.00 1.24
N ALA A 212 10.46 -7.43 1.84
CA ALA A 212 9.98 -8.81 1.72
C ALA A 212 9.62 -9.15 0.26
N SER A 213 8.96 -8.24 -0.45
CA SER A 213 8.58 -8.43 -1.86
C SER A 213 9.79 -8.39 -2.82
N GLN A 214 10.92 -7.79 -2.42
CA GLN A 214 12.13 -7.72 -3.25
C GLN A 214 12.80 -9.09 -3.42
N ALA A 215 12.69 -9.99 -2.43
CA ALA A 215 13.24 -11.34 -2.52
C ALA A 215 12.51 -12.20 -3.58
N ILE A 216 11.19 -12.07 -3.71
CA ILE A 216 10.44 -12.70 -4.81
C ILE A 216 10.89 -12.11 -6.15
N ARG A 217 11.02 -10.79 -6.24
CA ARG A 217 11.42 -10.11 -7.49
C ARG A 217 12.80 -10.51 -7.96
N ALA A 218 13.74 -10.78 -7.05
CA ALA A 218 15.06 -11.29 -7.40
C ALA A 218 15.00 -12.64 -8.14
N LEU A 219 13.97 -13.46 -7.89
CA LEU A 219 13.74 -14.70 -8.64
C LEU A 219 13.18 -14.44 -10.05
N MET A 220 12.42 -13.37 -10.25
CA MET A 220 11.86 -12.99 -11.56
C MET A 220 12.92 -12.40 -12.49
N GLN A 221 13.91 -11.67 -11.95
CA GLN A 221 15.06 -11.14 -12.71
C GLN A 221 15.99 -12.23 -13.28
N LEU A 222 15.76 -13.50 -12.94
CA LEU A 222 16.52 -14.63 -13.47
C LEU A 222 16.04 -15.08 -14.85
N GLN A 223 14.88 -14.63 -15.33
CA GLN A 223 14.38 -14.98 -16.65
C GLN A 223 14.88 -13.97 -17.71
N PRO A 224 15.53 -14.40 -18.80
CA PRO A 224 15.95 -13.49 -19.86
C PRO A 224 14.76 -12.98 -20.68
N ASP A 225 14.77 -11.73 -21.13
CA ASP A 225 13.67 -11.13 -21.90
C ASP A 225 13.53 -11.69 -23.34
N THR A 226 14.63 -12.24 -23.87
CA THR A 226 14.74 -12.71 -25.25
C THR A 226 15.39 -14.09 -25.32
N ALA A 227 14.97 -14.89 -26.30
CA ALA A 227 15.58 -16.15 -26.68
C ALA A 227 16.00 -16.12 -28.15
N THR A 228 16.99 -16.95 -28.52
CA THR A 228 17.41 -17.09 -29.91
C THR A 228 16.60 -18.20 -30.60
N LEU A 229 15.63 -17.82 -31.42
CA LEU A 229 14.82 -18.76 -32.21
C LEU A 229 15.58 -19.20 -33.46
N ILE A 230 15.55 -20.49 -33.75
CA ILE A 230 16.03 -21.08 -35.00
C ILE A 230 14.83 -21.26 -35.93
N LEU A 231 14.83 -20.51 -37.04
CA LEU A 231 13.79 -20.58 -38.05
C LEU A 231 13.94 -21.85 -38.90
N SER A 232 12.88 -22.24 -39.62
CA SER A 232 12.87 -23.46 -40.46
C SER A 232 13.93 -23.46 -41.58
N ASN A 233 14.44 -22.27 -41.96
CA ASN A 233 15.51 -22.10 -42.94
C ASN A 233 16.92 -22.20 -42.31
N GLY A 234 17.03 -22.37 -41.00
CA GLY A 234 18.29 -22.45 -40.26
C GLY A 234 18.80 -21.11 -39.71
N ASP A 235 18.14 -19.99 -40.00
CA ASP A 235 18.55 -18.68 -39.51
C ASP A 235 18.23 -18.50 -38.02
N GLU A 236 19.10 -17.79 -37.31
CA GLU A 236 18.94 -17.46 -35.89
C GLU A 236 18.43 -16.02 -35.72
N LYS A 237 17.32 -15.84 -34.99
CA LYS A 237 16.73 -14.53 -34.70
C LYS A 237 16.43 -14.36 -33.22
N PRO A 238 16.79 -13.22 -32.59
CA PRO A 238 16.33 -12.91 -31.25
C PRO A 238 14.81 -12.68 -31.25
N MET A 239 14.10 -13.35 -30.35
CA MET A 239 12.65 -13.30 -30.17
C MET A 239 12.30 -13.06 -28.70
N ARG A 240 11.28 -12.25 -28.43
CA ARG A 240 10.76 -12.06 -27.07
C ARG A 240 10.11 -13.34 -26.56
N LEU A 241 10.26 -13.64 -25.28
CA LEU A 241 9.68 -14.86 -24.70
C LEU A 241 8.17 -14.96 -24.86
N ALA A 242 7.46 -13.82 -24.82
CA ALA A 242 6.01 -13.77 -24.98
C ALA A 242 5.53 -14.18 -26.39
N SER A 243 6.41 -14.13 -27.39
CA SER A 243 6.09 -14.51 -28.78
C SER A 243 6.44 -15.96 -29.10
N LEU A 244 7.09 -16.67 -28.17
CA LEU A 244 7.44 -18.07 -28.36
C LEU A 244 6.22 -18.97 -28.30
N GLN A 245 6.21 -19.99 -29.15
CA GLN A 245 5.19 -21.00 -29.21
C GLN A 245 5.75 -22.37 -28.84
N THR A 246 4.85 -23.26 -28.41
CA THR A 246 5.19 -24.65 -28.17
C THR A 246 5.72 -25.29 -29.45
N SER A 247 6.77 -26.10 -29.34
CA SER A 247 7.52 -26.73 -30.44
C SER A 247 8.53 -25.86 -31.18
N ASP A 248 8.65 -24.58 -30.84
CA ASP A 248 9.75 -23.74 -31.34
C ASP A 248 11.11 -24.34 -31.01
N LEU A 249 12.09 -24.14 -31.90
CA LEU A 249 13.46 -24.61 -31.71
C LEU A 249 14.35 -23.44 -31.30
N LEU A 250 14.89 -23.48 -30.08
CA LEU A 250 15.73 -22.42 -29.54
C LEU A 250 17.19 -22.85 -29.49
N ARG A 251 18.08 -21.90 -29.81
CA ARG A 251 19.51 -21.99 -29.56
C ARG A 251 19.80 -21.45 -28.17
N VAL A 252 20.50 -22.23 -27.34
CA VAL A 252 21.04 -21.78 -26.05
C VAL A 252 22.56 -21.98 -26.05
N LYS A 253 23.30 -20.91 -25.81
CA LYS A 253 24.78 -20.90 -25.80
C LYS A 253 25.32 -21.23 -24.40
N PRO A 254 26.58 -21.66 -24.28
CA PRO A 254 27.22 -21.82 -22.97
C PRO A 254 27.17 -20.50 -22.18
N GLY A 255 26.84 -20.58 -20.89
CA GLY A 255 26.64 -19.45 -20.00
C GLY A 255 25.26 -18.79 -20.08
N GLU A 256 24.44 -19.11 -21.10
CA GLU A 256 23.08 -18.57 -21.19
C GLU A 256 22.11 -19.32 -20.28
N ARG A 257 21.10 -18.58 -19.79
CA ARG A 257 20.00 -19.17 -19.05
C ARG A 257 19.00 -19.79 -20.01
N ILE A 258 18.40 -20.90 -19.58
CA ILE A 258 17.34 -21.57 -20.31
C ILE A 258 16.06 -20.71 -20.18
N PRO A 259 15.50 -20.17 -21.29
CA PRO A 259 14.47 -19.15 -21.23
C PRO A 259 13.07 -19.68 -20.84
N VAL A 260 12.76 -20.90 -21.26
CA VAL A 260 11.44 -21.55 -21.12
C VAL A 260 11.62 -23.05 -20.87
N ASP A 261 10.59 -23.76 -20.42
CA ASP A 261 10.68 -25.21 -20.24
C ASP A 261 10.66 -25.91 -21.59
N GLY A 262 11.56 -26.87 -21.79
CA GLY A 262 11.70 -27.59 -23.04
C GLY A 262 12.37 -28.94 -22.91
N VAL A 263 12.74 -29.51 -24.05
CA VAL A 263 13.49 -30.75 -24.14
C VAL A 263 14.72 -30.57 -25.01
N LEU A 264 15.83 -31.21 -24.66
CA LEU A 264 17.06 -31.15 -25.45
C LEU A 264 16.84 -31.87 -26.79
N ALA A 265 16.92 -31.15 -27.89
CA ALA A 265 16.74 -31.71 -29.23
C ALA A 265 18.07 -32.14 -29.85
N GLU A 266 19.11 -31.33 -29.70
CA GLU A 266 20.46 -31.59 -30.21
C GLU A 266 21.53 -31.00 -29.28
N GLY A 267 22.64 -31.72 -29.11
CA GLY A 267 23.77 -31.36 -28.22
C GLY A 267 23.88 -32.25 -26.97
N ASP A 268 24.96 -32.07 -26.22
CA ASP A 268 25.20 -32.60 -24.87
C ASP A 268 25.68 -31.43 -24.02
N THR A 269 25.18 -31.32 -22.79
CA THR A 269 25.51 -30.21 -21.89
C THR A 269 25.47 -30.65 -20.43
N GLN A 270 26.10 -29.86 -19.57
CA GLN A 270 25.80 -29.81 -18.15
C GLN A 270 24.95 -28.58 -17.84
N VAL A 271 23.87 -28.80 -17.09
CA VAL A 271 22.95 -27.74 -16.67
C VAL A 271 23.07 -27.56 -15.17
N ASP A 272 23.25 -26.31 -14.75
CA ASP A 272 23.16 -25.91 -13.35
C ASP A 272 21.69 -25.65 -12.98
N GLU A 273 21.12 -26.59 -12.21
CA GLU A 273 19.76 -26.50 -11.67
C GLU A 273 19.73 -26.09 -10.18
N SER A 274 20.85 -25.61 -9.62
CA SER A 274 20.98 -25.27 -8.20
C SER A 274 19.95 -24.25 -7.71
N MET A 275 19.56 -23.31 -8.56
CA MET A 275 18.56 -22.28 -8.25
C MET A 275 17.14 -22.83 -8.08
N LEU A 276 16.81 -23.98 -8.69
CA LEU A 276 15.48 -24.60 -8.60
C LEU A 276 15.47 -25.77 -7.61
N THR A 277 16.51 -26.58 -7.62
CA THR A 277 16.59 -27.85 -6.87
C THR A 277 17.35 -27.71 -5.56
N GLY A 278 18.24 -26.72 -5.45
CA GLY A 278 19.19 -26.60 -4.35
C GLY A 278 20.42 -27.52 -4.46
N GLU A 279 20.50 -28.35 -5.51
CA GLU A 279 21.65 -29.25 -5.71
C GLU A 279 22.83 -28.50 -6.33
N PRO A 280 24.03 -28.49 -5.71
CA PRO A 280 25.16 -27.67 -6.16
C PRO A 280 25.93 -28.28 -7.35
N LEU A 281 25.70 -29.56 -7.67
CA LEU A 281 26.41 -30.24 -8.75
C LEU A 281 25.62 -30.14 -10.05
N PRO A 282 26.26 -29.75 -11.17
CA PRO A 282 25.59 -29.71 -12.47
C PRO A 282 25.14 -31.09 -12.92
N LEU A 283 23.95 -31.14 -13.51
CA LEU A 283 23.35 -32.35 -14.06
C LEU A 283 23.67 -32.46 -15.55
N ARG A 284 24.14 -33.61 -15.99
CA ARG A 284 24.36 -33.88 -17.41
C ARG A 284 23.03 -34.13 -18.11
N LYS A 285 22.84 -33.51 -19.28
CA LYS A 285 21.62 -33.63 -20.10
C LYS A 285 21.98 -34.11 -21.50
N ALA A 286 21.28 -35.15 -21.92
CA ALA A 286 21.36 -35.74 -23.25
C ALA A 286 20.06 -35.52 -24.03
N LYS A 287 20.09 -35.86 -25.33
CA LYS A 287 18.94 -35.68 -26.22
C LYS A 287 17.69 -36.38 -25.67
N GLY A 288 16.60 -35.62 -25.55
CA GLY A 288 15.33 -36.07 -24.98
C GLY A 288 15.11 -35.63 -23.53
N ASP A 289 16.16 -35.23 -22.81
CA ASP A 289 16.04 -34.80 -21.42
C ASP A 289 15.34 -33.45 -21.29
N VAL A 290 14.67 -33.25 -20.15
CA VAL A 290 13.94 -32.02 -19.84
C VAL A 290 14.91 -30.93 -19.38
N LEU A 291 14.68 -29.73 -19.90
CA LEU A 291 15.37 -28.49 -19.57
C LEU A 291 14.36 -27.53 -18.93
N SER A 292 14.69 -27.02 -17.75
CA SER A 292 13.80 -26.19 -16.93
C SER A 292 14.12 -24.70 -17.11
N ALA A 293 13.11 -23.84 -17.14
CA ALA A 293 13.30 -22.40 -17.23
C ALA A 293 14.11 -21.85 -16.03
N GLY A 294 15.04 -20.93 -16.29
CA GLY A 294 15.86 -20.24 -15.28
C GLY A 294 17.18 -20.95 -14.91
N THR A 295 17.37 -22.21 -15.30
CA THR A 295 18.62 -22.95 -15.11
C THR A 295 19.70 -22.45 -16.08
N VAL A 296 20.98 -22.73 -15.79
CA VAL A 296 22.09 -22.22 -16.60
C VAL A 296 22.69 -23.34 -17.45
N ASN A 297 22.82 -23.11 -18.75
CA ASN A 297 23.57 -23.99 -19.64
C ASN A 297 25.08 -23.76 -19.42
N LEU A 298 25.82 -24.74 -18.89
CA LEU A 298 27.25 -24.53 -18.58
C LEU A 298 28.16 -24.83 -19.75
N SER A 299 27.84 -25.86 -20.55
CA SER A 299 28.75 -26.37 -21.58
C SER A 299 28.03 -26.71 -22.87
N GLY A 300 28.71 -26.52 -24.00
CA GLY A 300 28.12 -26.81 -25.31
C GLY A 300 27.02 -25.83 -25.74
N SER A 301 26.90 -25.65 -27.05
CA SER A 301 25.75 -24.96 -27.61
C SER A 301 24.69 -25.98 -27.95
N ILE A 302 23.51 -25.83 -27.34
CA ILE A 302 22.42 -26.77 -27.46
C ILE A 302 21.27 -26.21 -28.29
N LYS A 303 20.52 -27.10 -28.92
CA LYS A 303 19.21 -26.79 -29.48
C LYS A 303 18.15 -27.44 -28.61
N MET A 304 17.21 -26.66 -28.12
CA MET A 304 16.10 -27.15 -27.31
C MET A 304 14.78 -26.92 -28.03
N ARG A 305 13.83 -27.84 -27.83
CA ARG A 305 12.45 -27.68 -28.31
C ARG A 305 11.57 -27.20 -27.17
N VAL A 306 10.83 -26.12 -27.40
CA VAL A 306 9.93 -25.51 -26.41
C VAL A 306 8.78 -26.46 -26.08
N ARG A 307 8.51 -26.65 -24.79
CA ARG A 307 7.40 -27.47 -24.28
C ARG A 307 6.34 -26.63 -23.58
N LYS A 308 6.74 -25.69 -22.71
CA LYS A 308 5.83 -24.79 -22.00
C LYS A 308 6.37 -23.37 -22.04
N VAL A 309 5.48 -22.40 -22.20
CA VAL A 309 5.81 -20.97 -22.27
C VAL A 309 5.00 -20.18 -21.24
N GLY A 310 5.49 -18.98 -20.90
CA GLY A 310 4.79 -18.06 -20.00
C GLY A 310 4.44 -18.67 -18.63
N GLU A 311 3.19 -18.51 -18.21
CA GLU A 311 2.67 -18.95 -16.91
C GLU A 311 2.68 -20.47 -16.71
N GLU A 312 2.86 -21.25 -17.78
CA GLU A 312 2.88 -22.72 -17.69
C GLU A 312 4.26 -23.27 -17.30
N THR A 313 5.31 -22.46 -17.37
CA THR A 313 6.67 -22.87 -17.01
C THR A 313 6.81 -23.23 -15.54
N THR A 314 7.76 -24.10 -15.23
CA THR A 314 8.02 -24.58 -13.86
C THR A 314 8.41 -23.42 -12.94
N LEU A 315 9.29 -22.53 -13.42
CA LEU A 315 9.67 -21.32 -12.70
C LEU A 315 8.47 -20.39 -12.45
N ALA A 316 7.61 -20.15 -13.46
CA ALA A 316 6.41 -19.32 -13.28
C ALA A 316 5.44 -19.93 -12.25
N ARG A 317 5.30 -21.26 -12.21
CA ARG A 317 4.50 -21.95 -11.18
C ARG A 317 5.09 -21.80 -9.79
N ILE A 318 6.41 -21.95 -9.63
CA ILE A 318 7.08 -21.74 -8.34
C ILE A 318 6.89 -20.29 -7.88
N ILE A 319 7.11 -19.32 -8.76
CA ILE A 319 6.87 -17.89 -8.47
C ILE A 319 5.42 -17.70 -8.02
N GLU A 320 4.45 -18.22 -8.76
CA GLU A 320 3.04 -18.07 -8.43
C GLU A 320 2.67 -18.74 -7.10
N GLN A 321 3.22 -19.92 -6.79
CA GLN A 321 3.00 -20.61 -5.52
C GLN A 321 3.58 -19.83 -4.34
N VAL A 322 4.83 -19.36 -4.45
CA VAL A 322 5.48 -18.51 -3.43
C VAL A 322 4.68 -17.23 -3.23
N ARG A 323 4.21 -16.63 -4.33
CA ARG A 323 3.42 -15.41 -4.31
C ARG A 323 2.05 -15.63 -3.66
N GLN A 324 1.39 -16.76 -3.91
CA GLN A 324 0.15 -17.14 -3.23
C GLN A 324 0.37 -17.37 -1.72
N ALA A 325 1.49 -17.99 -1.35
CA ALA A 325 1.85 -18.17 0.06
C ALA A 325 2.10 -16.81 0.77
N GLN A 326 2.79 -15.86 0.10
CA GLN A 326 3.01 -14.51 0.64
C GLN A 326 1.78 -13.60 0.57
N ALA A 327 0.82 -13.88 -0.33
CA ALA A 327 -0.45 -13.16 -0.41
C ALA A 327 -1.36 -13.40 0.80
N GLN A 328 -0.98 -14.29 1.72
CA GLN A 328 -1.69 -14.44 2.99
C GLN A 328 -1.59 -13.13 3.79
N LYS A 329 -2.75 -12.50 3.98
CA LYS A 329 -2.88 -11.08 4.29
C LYS A 329 -2.01 -10.65 5.50
N PRO A 330 -1.37 -9.48 5.49
CA PRO A 330 -0.58 -9.00 6.63
C PRO A 330 -1.43 -8.97 7.91
N ALA A 331 -1.02 -9.70 8.94
CA ALA A 331 -1.78 -9.87 10.18
C ALA A 331 -1.84 -8.58 11.03
N ILE A 332 -0.81 -7.74 10.96
CA ILE A 332 -0.65 -6.59 11.88
C ILE A 332 -1.60 -5.43 11.54
N GLY A 333 -1.78 -5.09 10.25
CA GLY A 333 -2.69 -4.01 9.84
C GLY A 333 -4.16 -4.31 10.13
N ARG A 334 -4.55 -5.60 10.07
CA ARG A 334 -5.90 -6.05 10.43
C ARG A 334 -6.21 -5.83 11.90
N LEU A 335 -5.26 -6.13 12.78
CA LEU A 335 -5.42 -5.92 14.22
C LEU A 335 -5.68 -4.44 14.55
N ALA A 336 -4.97 -3.51 13.90
CA ALA A 336 -5.17 -2.08 14.13
C ALA A 336 -6.57 -1.59 13.67
N ASP A 337 -7.03 -2.04 12.50
CA ASP A 337 -8.37 -1.71 12.00
C ASP A 337 -9.47 -2.35 12.87
N ASP A 338 -9.30 -3.60 13.31
CA ASP A 338 -10.26 -4.30 14.17
C ASP A 338 -10.34 -3.69 15.57
N ILE A 339 -9.21 -3.30 16.16
CA ILE A 339 -9.19 -2.54 17.41
C ILE A 339 -9.90 -1.20 17.22
N SER A 340 -9.61 -0.46 16.14
CA SER A 340 -10.21 0.84 15.87
C SER A 340 -11.73 0.77 15.71
N ARG A 341 -12.25 -0.32 15.14
CA ARG A 341 -13.70 -0.54 14.96
C ARG A 341 -14.47 -0.53 16.28
N VAL A 342 -13.85 -1.00 17.37
CA VAL A 342 -14.45 -1.01 18.71
C VAL A 342 -14.02 0.22 19.52
N PHE A 343 -12.74 0.58 19.45
CA PHE A 343 -12.15 1.66 20.24
C PHE A 343 -12.76 3.02 19.92
N VAL A 344 -12.94 3.36 18.64
CA VAL A 344 -13.45 4.69 18.23
C VAL A 344 -14.86 4.93 18.76
N PRO A 345 -15.86 4.04 18.54
CA PRO A 345 -17.19 4.22 19.13
C PRO A 345 -17.17 4.31 20.65
N VAL A 346 -16.37 3.49 21.33
CA VAL A 346 -16.27 3.48 22.79
C VAL A 346 -15.73 4.82 23.31
N VAL A 347 -14.67 5.37 22.70
CA VAL A 347 -14.11 6.67 23.10
C VAL A 347 -15.12 7.80 22.87
N ILE A 348 -15.86 7.78 21.76
CA ILE A 348 -16.91 8.77 21.50
C ILE A 348 -18.01 8.68 22.57
N VAL A 349 -18.46 7.47 22.92
CA VAL A 349 -19.47 7.27 23.97
C VAL A 349 -18.96 7.77 25.32
N ILE A 350 -17.71 7.47 25.69
CA ILE A 350 -17.09 7.96 26.93
C ILE A 350 -17.01 9.49 26.92
N ALA A 351 -16.59 10.09 25.80
CA ALA A 351 -16.51 11.54 25.67
C ALA A 351 -17.88 12.22 25.84
N LEU A 352 -18.93 11.67 25.21
CA LEU A 352 -20.30 12.17 25.33
C LEU A 352 -20.86 12.00 26.75
N ILE A 353 -20.63 10.85 27.39
CA ILE A 353 -21.05 10.61 28.77
C ILE A 353 -20.32 11.56 29.72
N THR A 354 -19.02 11.74 29.53
CA THR A 354 -18.21 12.65 30.35
C THR A 354 -18.71 14.08 30.20
N ALA A 355 -18.89 14.56 28.97
CA ALA A 355 -19.45 15.88 28.70
C ALA A 355 -20.84 16.06 29.35
N PHE A 356 -21.69 15.03 29.27
CA PHE A 356 -23.02 15.04 29.88
C PHE A 356 -22.98 15.09 31.42
N ILE A 357 -22.11 14.31 32.05
CA ILE A 357 -21.95 14.31 33.51
C ILE A 357 -21.42 15.66 34.00
N TRP A 358 -20.40 16.22 33.34
CA TRP A 358 -19.85 17.53 33.68
C TRP A 358 -20.86 18.65 33.45
N TRP A 359 -21.71 18.54 32.43
CA TRP A 359 -22.81 19.47 32.23
C TRP A 359 -23.84 19.46 33.37
N LEU A 360 -24.10 18.30 33.97
CA LEU A 360 -25.06 18.16 35.08
C LEU A 360 -24.48 18.53 36.46
N VAL A 361 -23.25 18.11 36.76
CA VAL A 361 -22.66 18.14 38.12
C VAL A 361 -21.45 19.07 38.23
N GLY A 362 -20.98 19.64 37.12
CA GLY A 362 -19.78 20.47 37.08
C GLY A 362 -19.90 21.77 37.90
N PRO A 363 -18.77 22.29 38.41
CA PRO A 363 -18.70 23.62 39.01
C PRO A 363 -19.11 24.69 37.99
N GLU A 364 -19.65 25.82 38.45
CA GLU A 364 -19.95 26.93 37.53
C GLU A 364 -18.66 27.53 36.96
N PRO A 365 -18.62 27.88 35.65
CA PRO A 365 -19.70 27.81 34.68
C PRO A 365 -19.87 26.40 34.05
N ARG A 366 -21.10 25.86 34.08
CA ARG A 366 -21.47 24.51 33.59
C ARG A 366 -21.49 24.38 32.06
N VAL A 367 -21.51 25.51 31.37
CA VAL A 367 -21.39 25.65 29.91
C VAL A 367 -20.36 26.74 29.66
N LEU A 368 -19.53 26.56 28.64
CA LEU A 368 -18.54 27.53 28.16
C LEU A 368 -19.19 28.84 27.66
N MET A 369 -19.79 29.62 28.57
CA MET A 369 -20.34 30.95 28.27
C MET A 369 -20.41 31.82 29.53
N PRO A 370 -19.59 32.90 29.60
CA PRO A 370 -19.92 34.07 30.38
C PRO A 370 -20.41 35.16 29.40
N LEU A 371 -21.66 35.07 28.92
CA LEU A 371 -22.33 36.24 28.35
C LEU A 371 -23.00 37.03 29.48
N GLN A 372 -22.22 37.73 30.28
CA GLN A 372 -22.72 38.88 31.04
C GLN A 372 -22.21 40.17 30.38
N PRO A 373 -23.08 40.99 29.77
CA PRO A 373 -22.70 42.33 29.39
C PRO A 373 -22.48 43.15 30.67
N GLN A 374 -21.24 43.57 30.91
CA GLN A 374 -20.93 44.58 31.91
C GLN A 374 -21.56 45.90 31.45
N TRP A 375 -22.78 46.20 31.89
CA TRP A 375 -23.29 47.56 31.84
C TRP A 375 -22.57 48.35 32.94
N PRO A 376 -21.96 49.51 32.63
CA PRO A 376 -21.40 50.36 33.67
C PRO A 376 -22.57 50.91 34.50
N SER A 377 -22.61 50.58 35.78
CA SER A 377 -23.46 51.27 36.74
C SER A 377 -22.98 52.71 36.87
N LEU A 378 -23.85 53.65 36.51
CA LEU A 378 -23.73 55.08 36.83
C LEU A 378 -23.70 55.32 38.33
#